data_AF-A0A5J4SGY3-F1
#
_entry.id   AF-A0A5J4SGY3-F1
#
_cell.length_a   1.000
_cell.length_b   1.000
_cell.length_c   1.000
_cell.angle_alpha   90.00
_cell.angle_beta   90.00
_cell.angle_gamma   90.00
#
_symmetry.space_group_name_H-M   'P 1'
#
loop_
_entity.id
_entity.type
_entity.pdbx_description
1 polymer ?
#
loop_
_entity_poly.entity_id
_entity_poly.type
_entity_poly.pdbx_seq_one_letter_code
_entity_poly.pdbx_strand_id
1 'polypeptide(L)'
;MSECKRIKTALVSVWHKDGLDEIIRKLHAEGVSFLSTGGTQRFIESLGYPCQAVESLTLYPSILGGRVKTLHPKIFGGILFRRGLEEDMQQLKAYEIPEIDLVIVDLYPFEETLASGADDVSMIEKIDI
;
A
#
# COMPACT_ATOMS: atom_id res chain seq x y z
N MET A 1 6.95 -15.88 -22.15
CA MET A 1 6.35 -16.51 -20.96
C MET A 1 6.58 -15.55 -19.80
N SER A 2 5.56 -15.10 -19.09
CA SER A 2 5.81 -14.31 -17.87
C SER A 2 6.53 -15.21 -16.87
N GLU A 3 7.74 -14.84 -16.49
CA GLU A 3 8.41 -15.47 -15.36
C GLU A 3 7.57 -15.24 -14.10
N CYS A 4 7.35 -16.30 -13.33
CA CYS A 4 6.65 -16.19 -12.06
C CYS A 4 7.62 -15.55 -11.06
N LYS A 5 7.36 -14.29 -10.67
CA LYS A 5 8.16 -13.57 -9.68
C LYS A 5 7.74 -13.99 -8.27
N ARG A 6 8.71 -14.41 -7.45
CA ARG A 6 8.50 -14.59 -6.02
C ARG A 6 8.20 -13.24 -5.37
N ILE A 7 7.08 -13.14 -4.67
CA ILE A 7 6.69 -11.96 -3.90
C ILE A 7 7.66 -11.80 -2.72
N LYS A 8 8.30 -10.63 -2.61
CA LYS A 8 9.16 -10.27 -1.47
C LYS A 8 8.56 -9.12 -0.67
N THR A 9 7.90 -8.19 -1.35
CA THR A 9 7.31 -7.00 -0.71
C THR A 9 5.85 -6.84 -1.13
N ALA A 10 4.96 -6.63 -0.15
CA ALA A 10 3.56 -6.32 -0.38
C ALA A 10 3.21 -4.93 0.18
N LEU A 11 2.65 -4.06 -0.66
CA LEU A 11 1.98 -2.85 -0.23
C LEU A 11 0.52 -3.18 0.10
N VAL A 12 0.11 -2.94 1.33
CA VAL A 12 -1.25 -3.23 1.82
C VAL A 12 -1.90 -1.96 2.29
N SER A 13 -2.97 -1.53 1.64
CA SER A 13 -3.72 -0.32 2.01
C SER A 13 -5.21 -0.56 1.78
N VAL A 14 -5.89 -1.03 2.83
CA VAL A 14 -7.31 -1.38 2.75
C VAL A 14 -8.17 -0.70 3.82
N TRP A 15 -9.35 -0.26 3.41
CA TRP A 15 -10.47 0.11 4.25
C TRP A 15 -11.04 -1.12 4.96
N HIS A 16 -11.52 -2.14 4.22
CA HIS A 16 -12.10 -3.35 4.78
C HIS A 16 -10.99 -4.35 5.16
N LYS A 17 -11.15 -5.01 6.31
CA LYS A 17 -10.12 -5.91 6.88
C LYS A 17 -10.59 -7.35 6.97
N ASP A 18 -11.79 -7.65 6.47
CA ASP A 18 -12.35 -8.99 6.45
C ASP A 18 -11.47 -9.95 5.66
N GLY A 19 -11.00 -11.01 6.33
CA GLY A 19 -10.09 -12.01 5.74
C GLY A 19 -8.65 -11.53 5.52
N LEU A 20 -8.32 -10.28 5.84
CA LEU A 20 -6.96 -9.75 5.66
C LEU A 20 -5.96 -10.47 6.56
N ASP A 21 -6.35 -10.85 7.76
CA ASP A 21 -5.55 -11.60 8.72
C ASP A 21 -5.02 -12.92 8.14
N GLU A 22 -5.86 -13.68 7.44
CA GLU A 22 -5.44 -14.93 6.80
C GLU A 22 -4.41 -14.69 5.69
N ILE A 23 -4.60 -13.64 4.90
CA ILE A 23 -3.71 -13.25 3.81
C ILE A 23 -2.35 -12.83 4.38
N ILE A 24 -2.35 -11.93 5.37
CA ILE A 24 -1.13 -11.43 6.03
C ILE A 24 -0.36 -12.58 6.67
N ARG A 25 -1.03 -13.47 7.39
CA ARG A 25 -0.40 -14.65 7.99
C ARG A 25 0.31 -15.53 6.94
N LYS A 26 -0.36 -15.82 5.81
CA LYS A 26 0.23 -16.63 4.74
C LYS A 26 1.42 -15.94 4.09
N LEU A 27 1.30 -14.66 3.75
CA LEU A 27 2.39 -13.89 3.15
C LEU A 27 3.60 -13.79 4.10
N HIS A 28 3.36 -13.57 5.39
CA HIS A 28 4.42 -13.54 6.40
C HIS A 28 5.13 -14.90 6.52
N ALA A 29 4.38 -16.01 6.50
CA ALA A 29 4.97 -17.35 6.53
C ALA A 29 5.90 -17.63 5.33
N GLU A 30 5.63 -17.00 4.17
CA GLU A 30 6.47 -17.07 2.97
C GLU A 30 7.65 -16.08 2.97
N GLY A 31 7.80 -15.28 4.03
CA GLY A 31 8.85 -14.29 4.21
C GLY A 31 8.62 -12.94 3.52
N VAL A 32 7.37 -12.61 3.19
CA VAL A 32 7.01 -11.33 2.57
C VAL A 32 7.06 -10.20 3.59
N SER A 33 7.70 -9.10 3.22
CA SER A 33 7.72 -7.85 3.99
C SER A 33 6.51 -6.97 3.64
N PHE A 34 5.94 -6.29 4.65
CA PHE A 34 4.77 -5.44 4.46
C PHE A 34 5.12 -3.95 4.49
N LEU A 35 4.56 -3.21 3.53
CA LEU A 35 4.48 -1.76 3.51
C LEU A 35 3.01 -1.36 3.69
N SER A 36 2.71 -0.41 4.58
CA SER A 36 1.32 0.01 4.82
C SER A 36 1.21 1.44 5.34
N THR A 37 -0.02 1.93 5.47
CA THR A 37 -0.34 3.25 6.04
C THR A 37 -1.38 3.15 7.15
N GLY A 38 -1.29 4.08 8.11
CA GLY A 38 -2.37 4.39 9.05
C GLY A 38 -3.02 3.18 9.72
N GLY A 39 -4.33 3.00 9.49
CA GLY A 39 -5.12 1.94 10.14
C GLY A 39 -4.74 0.52 9.72
N THR A 40 -4.25 0.34 8.49
CA THR A 40 -3.88 -0.98 7.96
C THR A 40 -2.55 -1.45 8.53
N GLN A 41 -1.59 -0.53 8.69
CA GLN A 41 -0.34 -0.81 9.40
C GLN A 41 -0.63 -1.29 10.83
N ARG A 42 -1.43 -0.53 11.59
CA ARG A 42 -1.79 -0.89 12.98
C ARG A 42 -2.47 -2.24 13.06
N PHE A 43 -3.31 -2.57 12.09
CA PHE A 43 -3.96 -3.88 12.01
C PHE A 43 -2.93 -5.01 11.84
N ILE A 44 -2.01 -4.89 10.89
CA ILE A 44 -0.94 -5.88 10.66
C ILE A 44 -0.07 -6.04 11.92
N GLU A 45 0.33 -4.92 12.54
CA GLU A 45 1.13 -4.94 13.77
C GLU A 45 0.37 -5.56 14.95
N SER A 46 -0.94 -5.36 15.05
CA SER A 46 -1.78 -5.96 16.09
C SER A 46 -1.87 -7.48 16.01
N LEU A 47 -1.61 -8.05 14.82
CA LEU A 47 -1.48 -9.50 14.60
C LEU A 47 -0.08 -10.03 14.98
N GLY A 48 0.84 -9.14 15.40
CA GLY A 48 2.22 -9.48 15.77
C GLY A 48 3.20 -9.54 14.59
N TYR A 49 2.82 -9.04 13.41
CA TYR A 49 3.69 -9.06 12.23
C TYR A 49 4.36 -7.69 12.01
N PRO A 50 5.65 -7.67 11.63
CA PRO A 50 6.35 -6.43 11.34
C PRO A 50 5.77 -5.77 10.07
N CYS A 51 5.53 -4.47 10.14
CA CYS A 51 5.07 -3.67 9.01
C CYS A 51 5.87 -2.37 8.95
N GLN A 52 6.41 -2.04 7.79
CA GLN A 52 7.05 -0.76 7.56
C GLN A 52 5.99 0.28 7.16
N ALA A 53 6.03 1.44 7.82
CA ALA A 53 5.18 2.57 7.47
C ALA A 53 5.64 3.22 6.16
N VAL A 54 4.71 3.55 5.27
CA VAL A 54 4.99 4.30 4.03
C VAL A 54 5.62 5.65 4.34
N GLU A 55 5.17 6.32 5.40
CA GLU A 55 5.70 7.61 5.85
C GLU A 55 7.18 7.53 6.21
N SER A 56 7.62 6.40 6.78
CA SER A 56 9.04 6.15 7.06
C SER A 56 9.86 5.92 5.80
N LEU A 57 9.26 5.38 4.74
CA LEU A 57 9.91 5.14 3.46
C LEU A 57 10.03 6.43 2.62
N THR A 58 8.96 7.22 2.58
CA THR A 58 8.90 8.45 1.78
C THR A 58 9.61 9.61 2.46
N LEU A 59 9.83 9.54 3.78
CA LEU A 59 10.28 10.66 4.62
C LEU A 59 9.33 11.87 4.54
N TYR A 60 8.10 11.64 4.08
CA TYR A 60 7.09 12.65 3.87
C TYR A 60 5.97 12.45 4.90
N PRO A 61 5.67 13.47 5.72
CA PRO A 61 4.62 13.33 6.73
C PRO A 61 3.25 13.23 6.07
N SER A 62 2.29 12.66 6.79
CA SER A 62 0.88 12.72 6.39
C SER A 62 0.38 14.16 6.48
N ILE A 63 0.15 14.79 5.32
CA ILE A 63 -0.37 16.16 5.19
C ILE A 63 -1.72 16.17 4.49
N LEU A 64 -2.42 17.32 4.52
CA LEU A 64 -3.71 17.52 3.85
C LEU A 64 -4.77 16.46 4.22
N GLY A 65 -4.85 16.12 5.50
CA GLY A 65 -5.79 15.10 5.99
C GLY A 65 -5.47 13.68 5.50
N GLY A 66 -4.26 13.41 5.04
CA GLY A 66 -3.84 12.11 4.50
C GLY A 66 -4.13 11.91 3.01
N ARG A 67 -4.61 12.93 2.30
CA ARG A 67 -4.94 12.87 0.85
C ARG A 67 -3.75 12.58 -0.07
N VAL A 68 -2.51 12.79 0.38
CA VAL A 68 -1.30 12.65 -0.44
C VAL A 68 -0.26 11.71 0.21
N LYS A 69 -0.70 10.83 1.10
CA LYS A 69 0.18 9.94 1.90
C LYS A 69 0.99 8.94 1.06
N THR A 70 0.43 8.45 -0.05
CA THR A 70 1.04 7.44 -0.94
C THR A 70 1.49 8.02 -2.29
N LEU A 71 1.12 9.26 -2.61
CA LEU A 71 1.46 9.96 -3.86
C LEU A 71 2.94 10.38 -3.91
N HIS A 72 3.83 9.38 -3.93
CA HIS A 72 5.26 9.57 -3.84
C HIS A 72 6.04 8.69 -4.82
N PRO A 73 7.11 9.19 -5.47
CA PRO A 73 7.91 8.40 -6.42
C PRO A 73 8.50 7.11 -5.83
N LYS A 74 8.83 7.06 -4.54
CA LYS A 74 9.29 5.81 -3.89
C LYS A 74 8.21 4.73 -3.80
N ILE A 75 6.94 5.09 -3.86
CA ILE A 75 5.83 4.12 -3.89
C ILE A 75 5.53 3.73 -5.33
N PHE A 76 5.22 4.71 -6.17
CA PHE A 76 4.85 4.46 -7.56
C PHE A 76 6.01 3.89 -8.38
N GLY A 77 7.25 4.32 -8.14
CA GLY A 77 8.43 3.73 -8.78
C GLY A 77 8.61 2.25 -8.41
N GLY A 78 8.31 1.87 -7.16
CA GLY A 78 8.35 0.49 -6.71
C GLY A 78 7.29 -0.41 -7.36
N ILE A 79 6.16 0.18 -7.77
CA ILE A 79 5.05 -0.51 -8.46
C ILE A 79 5.28 -0.54 -9.98
N LEU A 80 5.71 0.58 -10.57
CA LEU A 80 5.64 0.84 -12.02
C LEU A 80 6.92 0.50 -12.78
N PHE A 81 8.04 0.25 -12.10
CA PHE A 81 9.29 -0.06 -12.79
C PHE A 81 9.16 -1.30 -13.70
N ARG A 82 9.83 -1.27 -14.84
CA ARG A 82 9.85 -2.38 -15.79
C ARG A 82 10.87 -3.40 -15.34
N ARG A 83 10.37 -4.52 -14.82
CA ARG A 83 11.20 -5.66 -14.42
C ARG A 83 12.04 -6.15 -15.59
N GLY A 84 13.33 -6.33 -15.37
CA GLY A 84 14.28 -6.79 -16.38
C GLY A 84 14.86 -5.70 -17.28
N LEU A 85 14.40 -4.44 -17.16
CA LEU A 85 15.08 -3.32 -17.80
C LEU A 85 16.19 -2.80 -16.89
N GLU A 86 17.44 -2.97 -17.32
CA GLU A 86 18.64 -2.58 -16.57
C GLU A 86 18.60 -1.11 -16.10
N GLU A 87 18.09 -0.21 -16.95
CA GLU A 87 17.98 1.22 -16.64
C GLU A 87 17.05 1.49 -15.44
N ASP A 88 15.85 0.92 -15.44
CA ASP A 88 14.90 1.06 -14.33
C ASP A 88 15.49 0.46 -13.04
N MET A 89 16.18 -0.69 -13.12
CA MET A 89 16.85 -1.33 -11.98
C MET A 89 17.96 -0.45 -11.38
N GLN A 90 18.73 0.24 -12.23
CA GLN A 90 19.74 1.20 -11.79
C GLN A 90 19.09 2.41 -11.10
N GLN A 91 17.98 2.93 -11.62
CA GLN A 91 17.23 4.02 -11.01
C GLN A 91 16.66 3.62 -9.65
N LEU A 92 16.09 2.42 -9.51
CA LEU A 92 15.61 1.92 -8.22
C LEU A 92 16.72 1.96 -7.16
N LYS A 93 17.91 1.48 -7.52
CA LYS A 93 19.08 1.49 -6.63
C LYS A 93 19.55 2.90 -6.32
N ALA A 94 19.64 3.77 -7.33
CA ALA A 94 20.14 5.14 -7.18
C ALA A 94 19.23 6.01 -6.29
N TYR A 95 17.92 5.81 -6.35
CA TYR A 95 16.93 6.58 -5.61
C TYR A 95 16.35 5.85 -4.39
N GLU A 96 16.93 4.69 -4.03
CA GLU A 96 16.53 3.87 -2.89
C GLU A 96 15.02 3.55 -2.91
N ILE A 97 14.53 3.18 -4.09
CA ILE A 97 13.13 2.82 -4.32
C ILE A 97 13.02 1.30 -4.14
N PRO A 98 12.22 0.80 -3.19
CA PRO A 98 12.03 -0.62 -3.01
C PRO A 98 11.17 -1.21 -4.13
N GLU A 99 11.46 -2.44 -4.55
CA GLU A 99 10.53 -3.20 -5.39
C GLU A 99 9.25 -3.52 -4.61
N ILE A 100 8.09 -3.34 -5.24
CA ILE A 100 6.78 -3.75 -4.73
C ILE A 100 6.24 -4.84 -5.66
N ASP A 101 6.10 -6.05 -5.12
CA ASP A 101 5.71 -7.24 -5.91
C ASP A 101 4.23 -7.55 -5.83
N LEU A 102 3.57 -7.10 -4.76
CA LEU A 102 2.14 -7.28 -4.55
C LEU A 102 1.53 -5.98 -4.04
N VAL A 103 0.36 -5.62 -4.57
CA VAL A 103 -0.44 -4.50 -4.10
C VAL A 103 -1.80 -5.06 -3.70
N ILE A 104 -2.16 -4.89 -2.42
CA ILE A 104 -3.46 -5.25 -1.86
C ILE A 104 -4.15 -3.95 -1.45
N VAL A 105 -5.13 -3.53 -2.25
CA VAL A 105 -5.85 -2.28 -2.07
C VAL A 105 -7.34 -2.52 -2.28
N ASP A 106 -8.14 -1.92 -1.42
CA ASP A 106 -9.54 -1.61 -1.67
C ASP A 106 -9.75 -0.12 -1.40
N LEU A 107 -10.91 0.41 -1.79
CA LEU A 107 -11.19 1.83 -1.78
C LEU A 107 -12.10 2.20 -0.61
N TYR A 108 -12.12 3.48 -0.27
CA TYR A 108 -13.12 4.00 0.65
C TYR A 108 -14.55 3.70 0.16
N PRO A 109 -15.50 3.43 1.08
CA PRO A 109 -16.83 2.93 0.75
C PRO A 109 -17.76 4.08 0.30
N PHE A 110 -17.47 4.65 -0.87
CA PHE A 110 -18.20 5.78 -1.41
C PHE A 110 -19.68 5.45 -1.66
N GLU A 111 -19.96 4.31 -2.28
CA GLU A 111 -21.34 3.88 -2.58
C GLU A 111 -22.18 3.68 -1.31
N GLU A 112 -21.61 3.08 -0.27
CA GLU A 112 -22.29 2.92 1.03
C GLU A 112 -22.53 4.28 1.70
N THR A 113 -21.57 5.18 1.58
CA THR A 113 -21.69 6.55 2.12
C THR A 113 -22.82 7.30 1.43
N LEU A 114 -22.94 7.20 0.10
CA LEU A 114 -24.05 7.74 -0.66
C LEU A 114 -25.39 7.11 -0.25
N ALA A 115 -25.45 5.78 -0.14
CA ALA A 115 -26.66 5.06 0.24
C ALA A 115 -27.15 5.39 1.67
N SER A 116 -26.23 5.80 2.56
CA SER A 116 -26.56 6.24 3.92
C SER A 116 -27.23 7.63 3.99
N GLY A 117 -27.29 8.36 2.88
CA GLY A 117 -27.83 9.73 2.83
C GLY A 117 -26.88 10.78 3.40
N ALA A 118 -25.57 10.53 3.32
CA ALA A 118 -24.55 11.45 3.79
C ALA A 118 -24.56 12.77 2.99
N ASP A 119 -24.14 13.86 3.63
CA ASP A 119 -23.98 15.16 2.96
C ASP A 119 -22.82 15.18 1.96
N ASP A 120 -22.82 16.18 1.08
CA ASP A 120 -21.81 16.34 0.03
C ASP A 120 -20.37 16.37 0.58
N VAL A 121 -20.17 17.00 1.74
CA VAL A 121 -18.83 17.08 2.36
C VAL A 121 -18.34 15.70 2.75
N SER A 122 -19.21 14.92 3.39
CA SER A 122 -18.94 13.55 3.82
C SER A 122 -18.71 12.62 2.63
N MET A 123 -19.45 12.81 1.53
CA MET A 123 -19.21 12.07 0.29
C MET A 123 -17.87 12.43 -0.35
N ILE A 124 -17.52 13.71 -0.42
CA ILE A 124 -16.24 14.19 -0.98
C ILE A 124 -15.06 13.62 -0.20
N GLU A 125 -15.15 13.50 1.14
CA GLU A 125 -14.12 12.87 1.97
C GLU A 125 -13.96 11.35 1.74
N LYS A 126 -14.90 10.72 1.01
CA LYS A 126 -14.84 9.29 0.65
C LYS A 126 -14.38 9.04 -0.78
N ILE A 127 -13.95 10.08 -1.49
CA ILE A 127 -13.27 9.93 -2.77
C ILE A 127 -11.80 9.59 -2.50
N ASP A 128 -11.38 8.39 -2.89
CA ASP A 128 -10.00 7.91 -2.75
C ASP A 128 -9.11 8.42 -3.91
N ILE A 129 -7.83 8.69 -3.63
CA ILE A 129 -6.84 9.28 -4.57
C ILE A 129 -5.53 8.48 -4.55
#